data_AF-A0A8T2JR88-F1
#
_entry.id   AF-A0A8T2JR88-F1
#
_cell.length_a   1.000
_cell.length_b   1.000
_cell.length_c   1.000
_cell.angle_alpha   90.00
_cell.angle_beta   90.00
_cell.angle_gamma   90.00
#
_symmetry.space_group_name_H-M   'P 1'
#
loop_
_entity.id
_entity.type
_entity.pdbx_description
1 polymer ?
#
loop_
_entity_poly.entity_id
_entity_poly.type
_entity_poly.pdbx_seq_one_letter_code
_entity_poly.pdbx_strand_id
1 'polypeptide(L)'
;MKLLFTFIFSFLPCVDAYIWAWMLSMPYNNPEDAAGLSKMSTKGSTVQCDHDRGCGRGLFCDRHFGLCVALRHEGQYCRKDSQCVRGLGCMYGRCQRIIPGGHEGSRCRQDKDCSPSMCCARHHGEMICKRKLPLGGSCYVPEGGLAFSINQLCPCEEGLICSAAHPHREKEFVYSSGSDWKCMTPSL
;
A
#
# COMPACT_ATOMS: atom_id res chain seq x y z
N MET A 1 -21.65 -65.78 5.25
CA MET A 1 -22.10 -64.38 5.35
C MET A 1 -20.97 -63.45 5.79
N LYS A 2 -19.85 -63.42 5.06
CA LYS A 2 -18.67 -62.56 5.31
C LYS A 2 -18.27 -61.87 3.99
N LEU A 3 -19.23 -61.23 3.34
CA LEU A 3 -18.99 -60.61 2.02
C LEU A 3 -19.90 -59.40 1.74
N LEU A 4 -20.49 -58.81 2.78
CA LEU A 4 -21.42 -57.68 2.63
C LEU A 4 -21.07 -56.45 3.47
N PHE A 5 -19.90 -56.44 4.12
CA PHE A 5 -19.44 -55.31 4.95
C PHE A 5 -18.26 -54.54 4.36
N THR A 6 -17.77 -54.92 3.18
CA THR A 6 -16.61 -54.30 2.51
C THR A 6 -16.97 -53.33 1.39
N PHE A 7 -18.26 -53.04 1.17
CA PHE A 7 -18.72 -52.17 0.06
C PHE A 7 -19.31 -50.82 0.50
N ILE A 8 -19.20 -50.45 1.79
CA ILE A 8 -19.74 -49.18 2.33
C ILE A 8 -18.62 -48.14 2.58
N PHE A 9 -17.34 -48.50 2.41
CA PHE A 9 -16.22 -47.57 2.61
C PHE A 9 -15.64 -46.94 1.33
N SER A 10 -16.26 -47.15 0.17
CA SER A 10 -15.73 -46.70 -1.13
C SER A 10 -16.48 -45.50 -1.75
N PHE A 11 -17.35 -44.82 -1.01
CA PHE A 11 -18.04 -43.62 -1.48
C PHE A 11 -17.96 -42.45 -0.48
N LEU A 12 -16.75 -42.15 0.00
CA LEU A 12 -16.46 -40.80 0.49
C LEU A 12 -16.07 -39.96 -0.72
N PRO A 13 -16.90 -39.01 -1.18
CA PRO A 13 -16.49 -38.12 -2.23
C PRO A 13 -15.35 -37.27 -1.69
N CYS A 14 -14.26 -37.23 -2.46
CA CYS A 14 -13.15 -36.31 -2.29
C CYS A 14 -13.65 -34.89 -2.59
N VAL A 15 -14.53 -34.35 -1.75
CA VAL A 15 -15.00 -32.97 -1.83
C VAL A 15 -13.96 -32.11 -1.13
N ASP A 16 -13.10 -31.55 -1.98
CA ASP A 16 -12.46 -30.26 -1.81
C ASP A 16 -11.65 -30.05 -0.52
N ALA A 17 -10.46 -30.64 -0.53
CA ALA A 17 -9.28 -30.07 0.14
C ALA A 17 -8.84 -28.70 -0.46
N TYR A 18 -9.73 -27.99 -1.17
CA TYR A 18 -9.40 -26.76 -1.91
C TYR A 18 -9.56 -25.47 -1.07
N ILE A 19 -10.19 -25.55 0.11
CA ILE A 19 -10.42 -24.35 0.96
C ILE A 19 -9.19 -24.03 1.83
N TRP A 20 -8.30 -24.99 2.08
CA TRP A 20 -7.19 -24.81 3.02
C TRP A 20 -5.94 -24.13 2.43
N ALA A 21 -5.79 -24.11 1.11
CA ALA A 21 -4.61 -23.50 0.47
C ALA A 21 -4.58 -21.97 0.59
N TRP A 22 -5.75 -21.31 0.61
CA TRP A 22 -5.83 -19.85 0.67
C TRP A 22 -5.56 -19.29 2.06
N MET A 23 -5.94 -20.01 3.12
CA MET A 23 -5.64 -19.58 4.50
C MET A 23 -4.15 -19.65 4.83
N LEU A 24 -3.39 -20.53 4.15
CA LEU A 24 -1.94 -20.66 4.29
C LEU A 24 -1.15 -19.73 3.34
N SER A 25 -1.84 -19.08 2.40
CA SER A 25 -1.25 -18.13 1.45
C SER A 25 -1.39 -16.67 1.89
N MET A 26 -1.96 -16.42 3.07
CA MET A 26 -1.80 -15.09 3.67
C MET A 26 -0.33 -14.90 4.00
N PRO A 27 0.34 -13.84 3.51
CA PRO A 27 1.68 -13.50 3.97
C PRO A 27 1.58 -13.18 5.46
N TYR A 28 1.82 -14.19 6.28
CA TYR A 28 1.98 -14.06 7.71
C TYR A 28 3.25 -13.24 7.92
N ASN A 29 3.11 -11.92 8.03
CA ASN A 29 4.19 -11.09 8.54
C ASN A 29 4.31 -11.48 10.02
N ASN A 30 5.39 -12.20 10.36
CA ASN A 30 5.65 -12.57 11.74
C ASN A 30 5.65 -11.29 12.59
N PRO A 31 4.88 -11.20 13.69
CA PRO A 31 4.93 -10.05 14.58
C PRO A 31 6.35 -9.76 15.10
N GLU A 32 7.25 -10.75 15.10
CA GLU A 32 8.68 -10.59 15.42
C GLU A 32 9.49 -9.89 14.30
N ASP A 33 9.01 -9.89 13.05
CA ASP A 33 9.56 -9.07 11.96
C ASP A 33 8.93 -7.68 11.93
N ALA A 34 7.71 -7.55 12.51
CA ALA A 34 6.99 -6.29 12.62
C ALA A 34 7.46 -5.42 13.78
N ALA A 35 7.73 -6.05 14.91
CA ALA A 35 8.48 -5.47 16.00
C ALA A 35 9.93 -5.87 15.78
N GLY A 36 10.80 -4.98 15.32
CA GLY A 36 12.25 -5.20 15.35
C GLY A 36 12.80 -5.31 16.78
N LEU A 37 12.29 -6.25 17.58
CA LEU A 37 12.93 -6.90 18.70
C LEU A 37 13.73 -8.07 18.10
N SER A 38 14.71 -7.76 17.25
CA SER A 38 15.90 -8.61 17.24
C SER A 38 16.34 -8.68 18.69
N LYS A 39 16.30 -9.89 19.28
CA LYS A 39 16.77 -10.23 20.64
C LYS A 39 17.79 -9.19 21.10
N MET A 40 17.31 -8.16 21.82
CA MET A 40 18.19 -7.15 22.36
C MET A 40 18.94 -7.91 23.43
N SER A 41 20.21 -8.20 23.17
CA SER A 41 21.15 -8.67 24.18
C SER A 41 20.92 -7.81 25.42
N THR A 42 20.40 -8.45 26.47
CA THR A 42 19.92 -7.87 27.72
C THR A 42 21.07 -7.24 28.49
N LYS A 43 21.52 -6.07 28.03
CA LYS A 43 22.50 -5.19 28.71
C LYS A 43 22.33 -3.71 28.31
N GLY A 44 21.11 -3.29 27.95
CA GLY A 44 20.76 -1.88 27.79
C GLY A 44 19.76 -1.48 28.87
N SER A 45 20.12 -0.55 29.75
CA SER A 45 19.18 0.13 30.65
C SER A 45 17.95 0.57 29.86
N THR A 46 16.75 0.14 30.27
CA THR A 46 15.48 0.61 29.70
C THR A 46 15.30 2.07 30.09
N VAL A 47 15.85 2.97 29.27
CA VAL A 47 15.71 4.41 29.46
C VAL A 47 14.28 4.78 29.11
N GLN A 48 13.54 5.25 30.12
CA GLN A 48 12.23 5.84 29.93
C GLN A 48 12.35 7.16 29.16
N CYS A 49 11.43 7.42 28.24
CA CYS A 49 11.42 8.61 27.42
C CYS A 49 10.00 9.06 27.06
N ASP A 50 9.84 10.36 26.80
CA ASP A 50 8.62 10.93 26.21
C ASP A 50 8.84 11.44 24.77
N HIS A 51 10.09 11.73 24.41
CA HIS A 51 10.50 12.33 23.13
C HIS A 51 11.86 11.79 22.69
N ASP A 52 12.11 11.80 21.37
CA ASP A 52 13.36 11.30 20.76
C ASP A 52 14.63 11.96 21.33
N ARG A 53 14.55 13.23 21.74
CA ARG A 53 15.69 13.96 22.34
C ARG A 53 16.17 13.37 23.67
N GLY A 54 15.32 12.62 24.38
CA GLY A 54 15.69 11.91 25.60
C GLY A 54 16.48 10.63 25.33
N CYS A 55 16.56 10.19 24.07
CA CYS A 55 17.25 9.00 23.66
C CYS A 55 18.65 9.32 23.10
N GLY A 56 19.59 8.39 23.31
CA GLY A 56 20.94 8.49 22.76
C GLY A 56 20.97 8.38 21.23
N ARG A 57 22.14 8.61 20.64
CA ARG A 57 22.34 8.46 19.19
C ARG A 57 21.98 7.05 18.73
N GLY A 58 21.30 6.94 17.58
CA GLY A 58 20.87 5.65 17.03
C GLY A 58 19.60 5.07 17.66
N LEU A 59 18.96 5.81 18.58
CA LEU A 59 17.72 5.44 19.25
C LEU A 59 16.62 6.48 18.95
N PHE A 60 15.37 6.05 19.02
CA PHE A 60 14.19 6.92 19.06
C PHE A 60 13.29 6.54 20.23
N CYS A 61 12.37 7.43 20.60
CA CYS A 61 11.44 7.15 21.68
C CYS A 61 10.17 6.48 21.14
N ASP A 62 9.93 5.21 21.49
CA ASP A 62 8.62 4.61 21.25
C ASP A 62 7.63 5.16 22.26
N ARG A 63 6.90 6.21 21.87
CA ARG A 63 5.91 6.89 22.71
C ARG A 63 4.78 6.00 23.20
N HIS A 64 4.55 4.84 22.60
CA HIS A 64 3.54 3.90 23.09
C HIS A 64 4.03 3.18 24.35
N PHE A 65 5.30 2.78 24.37
CA PHE A 65 5.92 2.07 25.51
C PHE A 65 6.68 3.00 26.45
N GLY A 66 6.98 4.24 26.02
CA GLY A 66 7.79 5.19 26.76
C GLY A 66 9.25 4.77 26.89
N LEU A 67 9.79 4.03 25.91
CA LEU A 67 11.14 3.46 25.98
C LEU A 67 11.98 3.85 24.76
N CYS A 68 13.27 4.10 24.99
CA CYS A 68 14.23 4.29 23.92
C CYS A 68 14.54 2.96 23.22
N VAL A 69 14.30 2.91 21.90
CA VAL A 69 14.51 1.72 21.05
C VAL A 69 15.37 2.08 19.84
N ALA A 70 15.99 1.08 19.22
CA ALA A 70 16.85 1.28 18.04
C ALA A 70 16.09 1.84 16.84
N LEU A 71 16.75 2.72 16.09
CA LEU A 71 16.27 3.16 14.77
C LEU A 71 16.06 1.95 13.84
N ARG A 72 15.08 2.10 12.95
CA ARG A 72 14.60 1.09 12.02
C ARG A 72 15.40 1.13 10.71
N HIS A 73 15.77 -0.04 10.23
CA HIS A 73 16.42 -0.24 8.95
C HIS A 73 15.40 -0.39 7.81
N GLU A 74 15.90 -0.40 6.58
CA GLU A 74 15.07 -0.54 5.38
C GLU A 74 14.17 -1.78 5.44
N GLY A 75 12.90 -1.62 5.07
CA GLY A 75 11.86 -2.65 5.13
C GLY A 75 11.18 -2.83 6.49
N GLN A 76 11.77 -2.38 7.60
CA GLN A 76 11.16 -2.50 8.92
C GLN A 76 9.98 -1.54 9.09
N TYR A 77 9.01 -1.95 9.89
CA TYR A 77 7.82 -1.14 10.13
C TYR A 77 8.13 0.12 10.92
N CYS A 78 7.48 1.20 10.50
CA CYS A 78 7.62 2.52 11.09
C CYS A 78 6.28 3.25 11.09
N ARG A 79 6.21 4.30 11.90
CA ARG A 79 5.06 5.22 12.01
C ARG A 79 5.43 6.65 11.63
N LYS A 80 6.73 7.00 11.73
CA LYS A 80 7.28 8.34 11.48
C LYS A 80 8.69 8.23 10.92
N ASP A 81 9.11 9.22 10.14
CA ASP A 81 10.47 9.26 9.56
C ASP A 81 11.57 9.22 10.61
N SER A 82 11.37 9.85 11.78
CA SER A 82 12.37 9.88 12.85
C SER A 82 12.69 8.50 13.44
N GLN A 83 11.87 7.50 13.13
CA GLN A 83 12.11 6.13 13.55
C GLN A 83 13.08 5.40 12.63
N CYS A 84 13.33 5.89 11.42
CA CYS A 84 14.20 5.25 10.45
C CYS A 84 15.65 5.76 10.56
N VAL A 85 16.60 4.91 10.19
CA VAL A 85 18.01 5.32 10.07
C VAL A 85 18.18 6.40 8.98
N ARG A 86 19.28 7.15 9.06
CA ARG A 86 19.57 8.27 8.15
C ARG A 86 19.49 7.85 6.68
N GLY A 87 18.79 8.65 5.87
CA GLY A 87 18.61 8.42 4.43
C GLY A 87 17.37 7.58 4.08
N LEU A 88 16.64 7.11 5.08
CA LEU A 88 15.35 6.46 4.93
C LEU A 88 14.24 7.37 5.45
N GLY A 89 13.04 7.21 4.89
CA GLY A 89 11.80 7.82 5.35
C GLY A 89 10.74 6.73 5.57
N CYS A 90 9.75 7.02 6.39
CA CYS A 90 8.66 6.10 6.66
C CYS A 90 7.59 6.23 5.56
N MET A 91 7.60 5.31 4.59
CA MET A 91 6.69 5.32 3.45
C MET A 91 5.84 4.05 3.49
N TYR A 92 4.52 4.20 3.41
CA TYR A 92 3.58 3.06 3.41
C TYR A 92 3.76 2.14 4.63
N GLY A 93 4.12 2.73 5.78
CA GLY A 93 4.33 2.01 7.04
C GLY A 93 5.66 1.27 7.16
N ARG A 94 6.60 1.43 6.22
CA ARG A 94 7.93 0.81 6.28
C ARG A 94 9.04 1.83 5.98
N CYS A 95 10.21 1.64 6.57
CA CYS A 95 11.36 2.48 6.25
C CYS A 95 11.84 2.16 4.83
N GLN A 96 11.81 3.16 3.95
CA GLN A 96 12.23 3.03 2.55
C GLN A 96 13.20 4.15 2.20
N ARG A 97 13.96 3.97 1.13
CA ARG A 97 14.84 5.01 0.58
C ARG A 97 14.02 6.24 0.22
N ILE A 98 14.51 7.40 0.64
CA ILE A 98 13.89 8.67 0.25
C ILE A 98 14.18 8.89 -1.23
N ILE A 99 13.11 8.99 -2.03
CA ILE A 99 13.22 9.37 -3.44
C ILE A 99 13.42 10.90 -3.49
N PRO A 100 14.44 11.40 -4.22
CA PRO A 100 14.67 12.83 -4.39
C PRO A 100 13.42 13.54 -4.94
N GLY A 101 13.18 14.77 -4.49
CA GLY A 101 12.02 15.56 -4.92
C GLY A 101 11.98 15.77 -6.45
N GLY A 102 10.77 15.87 -7.01
CA GLY A 102 10.56 16.05 -8.45
C GLY A 102 10.46 14.74 -9.25
N HIS A 103 10.88 13.63 -8.66
CA HIS A 103 10.84 12.30 -9.29
C HIS A 103 9.56 11.54 -8.92
N GLU A 104 9.21 10.57 -9.76
CA GLU A 104 8.08 9.67 -9.51
C GLU A 104 8.26 8.92 -8.17
N GLY A 105 7.21 8.91 -7.36
CA GLY A 105 7.22 8.33 -6.00
C GLY A 105 7.82 9.23 -4.92
N SER A 106 8.43 10.37 -5.26
CA SER A 106 8.90 11.34 -4.26
C SER A 106 7.74 12.01 -3.55
N ARG A 107 7.93 12.37 -2.27
CA ARG A 107 6.89 13.10 -1.51
C ARG A 107 6.71 14.51 -2.06
N CYS A 108 5.47 14.94 -2.11
CA CYS A 108 5.09 16.26 -2.60
C CYS A 108 4.01 16.87 -1.69
N ARG A 109 3.83 18.19 -1.80
CA ARG A 109 2.69 18.91 -1.21
C ARG A 109 1.79 19.49 -2.28
N GLN A 110 2.36 19.88 -3.42
CA GLN A 110 1.68 20.50 -4.56
C GLN A 110 2.29 19.99 -5.87
N ASP A 111 1.55 20.12 -6.97
CA ASP A 111 2.00 19.66 -8.30
C ASP A 111 3.33 20.27 -8.74
N LYS A 112 3.64 21.51 -8.32
CA LYS A 112 4.92 22.19 -8.59
C LYS A 112 6.14 21.54 -7.95
N ASP A 113 5.93 20.66 -6.96
CA ASP A 113 7.02 19.89 -6.35
C ASP A 113 7.42 18.70 -7.24
N CYS A 114 6.62 18.41 -8.28
CA CYS A 114 6.80 17.31 -9.21
C CYS A 114 7.26 17.82 -10.60
N SER A 115 7.76 16.90 -11.42
CA SER A 115 8.08 17.19 -12.82
C SER A 115 6.82 17.58 -13.64
N PRO A 116 6.93 18.33 -14.75
CA PRO A 116 5.76 18.84 -15.51
C PRO A 116 4.75 17.79 -16.00
N SER A 117 5.22 16.57 -16.27
CA SER A 117 4.41 15.41 -16.68
C SER A 117 3.80 14.63 -15.51
N MET A 118 3.86 15.17 -14.30
CA MET A 118 3.41 14.54 -13.06
C MET A 118 2.42 15.43 -12.30
N CYS A 119 1.75 14.85 -11.32
CA CYS A 119 0.93 15.54 -10.34
C CYS A 119 1.24 15.04 -8.92
N CYS A 120 0.85 15.82 -7.93
CA CYS A 120 0.92 15.45 -6.53
C CYS A 120 -0.39 14.81 -6.07
N ALA A 121 -0.39 13.49 -5.90
CA ALA A 121 -1.60 12.73 -5.59
C ALA A 121 -1.33 11.62 -4.57
N ARG A 122 -2.40 11.19 -3.87
CA ARG A 122 -2.30 10.12 -2.88
C ARG A 122 -2.07 8.75 -3.51
N HIS A 123 -1.18 8.00 -2.89
CA HIS A 123 -1.00 6.58 -3.12
C HIS A 123 -0.92 5.92 -1.75
N HIS A 124 -1.81 4.97 -1.43
CA HIS A 124 -1.87 4.34 -0.11
C HIS A 124 -1.84 5.34 1.07
N GLY A 125 -2.48 6.50 0.90
CA GLY A 125 -2.54 7.57 1.90
C GLY A 125 -1.35 8.54 1.93
N GLU A 126 -0.23 8.24 1.26
CA GLU A 126 0.94 9.13 1.15
C GLU A 126 0.80 10.08 -0.04
N MET A 127 1.18 11.35 0.14
CA MET A 127 1.23 12.34 -0.96
C MET A 127 2.53 12.18 -1.74
N ILE A 128 2.42 11.72 -3.00
CA ILE A 128 3.58 11.48 -3.86
C ILE A 128 3.40 12.03 -5.28
N CYS A 129 4.52 12.27 -5.96
CA CYS A 129 4.54 12.57 -7.38
C CYS A 129 4.18 11.32 -8.19
N LYS A 130 3.12 11.39 -8.98
CA LYS A 130 2.64 10.34 -9.89
C LYS A 130 2.57 10.90 -11.30
N ARG A 131 2.71 10.06 -12.33
CA ARG A 131 2.55 10.50 -13.73
C ARG A 131 1.12 10.91 -14.02
N LYS A 132 0.95 11.95 -14.85
CA LYS A 132 -0.32 12.26 -15.50
C LYS A 132 -0.75 11.08 -16.40
N LEU A 133 -2.06 10.91 -16.60
CA LEU A 133 -2.59 9.75 -17.31
C LEU A 133 -2.45 9.94 -18.84
N PRO A 134 -1.80 9.01 -19.56
CA PRO A 134 -1.64 9.11 -21.00
C PRO A 134 -2.95 8.80 -21.74
N LEU A 135 -2.95 8.98 -23.07
CA LEU A 135 -4.07 8.60 -23.94
C LEU A 135 -4.52 7.14 -23.69
N GLY A 136 -5.82 6.92 -23.53
CA GLY A 136 -6.40 5.62 -23.20
C GLY A 136 -6.19 5.18 -21.74
N GLY A 137 -5.53 5.99 -20.91
CA GLY A 137 -5.39 5.75 -19.48
C GLY A 137 -6.75 5.79 -18.76
N SER A 138 -6.95 4.89 -17.79
CA SER A 138 -8.17 4.84 -16.98
C SER A 138 -8.20 6.01 -16.00
N CYS A 139 -9.24 6.85 -16.09
CA CYS A 139 -9.33 8.10 -15.34
C CYS A 139 -10.53 8.17 -14.39
N TYR A 140 -11.13 7.02 -14.05
CA TYR A 140 -12.28 6.96 -13.16
C TYR A 140 -11.99 7.51 -11.77
N VAL A 141 -12.71 8.57 -11.40
CA VAL A 141 -12.67 9.16 -10.07
C VAL A 141 -13.96 8.77 -9.35
N PRO A 142 -13.89 8.01 -8.23
CA PRO A 142 -15.06 7.77 -7.39
C PRO A 142 -15.64 9.10 -6.89
N GLU A 143 -16.97 9.17 -6.74
CA GLU A 143 -17.67 10.34 -6.20
C GLU A 143 -17.14 10.77 -4.81
N GLY A 144 -16.53 9.86 -4.05
CA GLY A 144 -15.83 10.18 -2.82
C GLY A 144 -15.57 8.97 -1.92
N GLY A 145 -15.56 9.21 -0.61
CA GLY A 145 -15.35 8.19 0.42
C GLY A 145 -13.89 7.76 0.60
N LEU A 146 -13.71 6.68 1.36
CA LEU A 146 -12.37 6.17 1.73
C LEU A 146 -11.55 5.75 0.50
N ALA A 147 -12.22 5.24 -0.54
CA ALA A 147 -11.57 4.86 -1.79
C ALA A 147 -10.86 6.05 -2.45
N PHE A 148 -11.51 7.23 -2.48
CA PHE A 148 -10.94 8.46 -3.01
C PHE A 148 -9.86 9.07 -2.10
N SER A 149 -9.99 8.94 -0.78
CA SER A 149 -9.04 9.55 0.16
C SER A 149 -7.73 8.78 0.33
N ILE A 150 -7.68 7.48 -0.01
CA ILE A 150 -6.45 6.68 0.07
C ILE A 150 -5.67 6.71 -1.25
N ASN A 151 -6.37 6.63 -2.39
CA ASN A 151 -5.76 6.53 -3.71
C ASN A 151 -6.39 7.55 -4.66
N GLN A 152 -5.60 8.51 -5.09
CA GLN A 152 -6.02 9.55 -6.04
C GLN A 152 -5.31 9.34 -7.37
N LEU A 153 -6.03 9.51 -8.47
CA LEU A 153 -5.46 9.53 -9.81
C LEU A 153 -4.91 10.92 -10.13
N CYS A 154 -3.91 10.98 -11.00
CA CYS A 154 -3.54 12.23 -11.63
C CYS A 154 -4.55 12.60 -12.71
N PRO A 155 -4.63 13.89 -13.09
CA PRO A 155 -5.33 14.29 -14.30
C PRO A 155 -4.71 13.63 -15.53
N CYS A 156 -5.47 13.62 -16.63
CA CYS A 156 -4.93 13.29 -17.93
C CYS A 156 -3.78 14.24 -18.32
N GLU A 157 -2.92 13.79 -19.22
CA GLU A 157 -1.90 14.64 -19.84
C GLU A 157 -2.53 15.83 -20.57
N GLU A 158 -1.71 16.85 -20.83
CA GLU A 158 -2.16 18.09 -21.46
C GLU A 158 -2.84 17.83 -22.80
N GLY A 159 -3.99 18.47 -23.03
CA GLY A 159 -4.79 18.28 -24.24
C GLY A 159 -5.70 17.05 -24.23
N LEU A 160 -5.71 16.25 -23.17
CA LEU A 160 -6.64 15.12 -23.01
C LEU A 160 -7.76 15.44 -22.02
N ILE A 161 -8.93 14.85 -22.24
CA ILE A 161 -10.10 14.95 -21.36
C ILE A 161 -10.51 13.55 -20.93
N CYS A 162 -10.88 13.39 -19.66
CA CYS A 162 -11.45 12.16 -19.14
C CYS A 162 -12.92 12.04 -19.57
N SER A 163 -13.24 11.10 -20.46
CA SER A 163 -14.61 10.87 -20.93
C SER A 163 -14.92 9.38 -21.08
N ALA A 164 -16.20 9.03 -21.17
CA ALA A 164 -16.62 7.64 -21.39
C ALA A 164 -16.22 7.17 -22.79
N ALA A 165 -15.55 6.01 -22.89
CA ALA A 165 -15.04 5.45 -24.14
C ALA A 165 -16.13 5.16 -25.18
N HIS A 166 -17.39 5.02 -24.74
CA HIS A 166 -18.55 4.87 -25.60
C HIS A 166 -19.72 5.73 -25.12
N PRO A 167 -20.38 6.52 -26.00
CA PRO A 167 -21.72 7.02 -25.70
C PRO A 167 -22.66 5.81 -25.56
N HIS A 168 -23.44 5.80 -24.49
CA HIS A 168 -24.33 4.72 -24.08
C HIS A 168 -25.30 4.34 -25.23
N ARG A 169 -24.94 3.37 -26.08
CA ARG A 169 -25.92 2.61 -26.87
C ARG A 169 -26.36 1.47 -25.98
N GLU A 170 -27.65 1.41 -25.66
CA GLU A 170 -28.26 0.36 -24.83
C GLU A 170 -27.71 -1.01 -25.26
N LYS A 171 -26.86 -1.58 -24.43
CA LYS A 171 -26.37 -2.95 -24.56
C LYS A 171 -26.65 -3.67 -23.26
N GLU A 172 -26.95 -4.94 -23.46
CA GLU A 172 -27.32 -5.97 -22.49
C GLU A 172 -26.52 -5.88 -21.19
N PHE A 173 -27.20 -6.15 -20.08
CA PHE A 173 -26.72 -5.98 -18.70
C PHE A 173 -25.57 -6.96 -18.39
N VAL A 174 -24.38 -6.66 -18.92
CA VAL A 174 -23.14 -7.33 -18.55
C VAL A 174 -22.61 -6.64 -17.30
N TYR A 175 -22.34 -7.41 -16.25
CA TYR A 175 -21.70 -6.92 -15.03
C TYR A 175 -20.28 -6.46 -15.34
N SER A 176 -20.12 -5.22 -15.82
CA SER A 176 -18.82 -4.57 -16.01
C SER A 176 -18.50 -3.79 -14.74
N SER A 177 -17.57 -4.30 -13.92
CA SER A 177 -17.18 -3.67 -12.65
C SER A 177 -16.23 -2.48 -12.84
N GLY A 178 -16.03 -2.02 -14.07
CA GLY A 178 -15.13 -0.94 -14.42
C GLY A 178 -15.86 0.10 -15.23
N SER A 179 -15.89 1.33 -14.75
CA SER A 179 -16.30 2.50 -15.51
C SER A 179 -15.41 2.66 -16.76
N ASP A 180 -16.01 2.77 -17.94
CA ASP A 180 -15.32 2.91 -19.23
C ASP A 180 -14.65 4.28 -19.46
N TRP A 181 -14.28 4.99 -18.39
CA TRP A 181 -13.74 6.35 -18.47
C TRP A 181 -12.25 6.34 -18.79
N LYS A 182 -11.90 6.97 -19.91
CA LYS A 182 -10.55 7.01 -20.47
C LYS A 182 -10.14 8.43 -20.80
N CYS A 183 -8.85 8.72 -20.70
CA CYS A 183 -8.27 9.95 -21.24
C CYS A 183 -8.30 9.90 -22.77
N MET A 184 -9.03 10.81 -23.39
CA MET A 184 -9.24 10.87 -24.83
C MET A 184 -8.97 12.28 -25.37
N THR A 185 -8.71 12.38 -26.68
CA THR A 185 -8.64 13.68 -27.36
C THR A 185 -10.03 14.32 -27.39
N PRO A 186 -10.15 15.64 -27.14
CA PRO A 186 -11.41 16.36 -27.29
C PRO A 186 -11.96 16.17 -28.70
N SER A 187 -13.23 15.75 -28.83
CA SER A 187 -13.95 15.78 -30.10
C SER A 187 -14.39 17.21 -30.39
N LEU A 188 -13.98 17.76 -31.54
CA LEU A 188 -14.43 19.05 -32.07
C LEU A 188 -15.93 19.04 -32.39
#